data_AF-A0A0Q4EUL8-F1
#
_entry.id   AF-A0A0Q4EUL8-F1
#
_cell.length_a   1.000
_cell.length_b   1.000
_cell.length_c   1.000
_cell.angle_alpha   90.00
_cell.angle_beta   90.00
_cell.angle_gamma   90.00
#
_symmetry.space_group_name_H-M   'P 1'
#
loop_
_entity.id
_entity.type
_entity.pdbx_description
1 polymer ?
#
loop_
_entity_poly.entity_id
_entity_poly.type
_entity_poly.pdbx_seq_one_letter_code
_entity_poly.pdbx_strand_id
1 'polypeptide(L)' 'MQFIDFNKEHFTRDEETGGYFIEIPKDEVDFGDIKVQEKKEDGTYTATDCELIDETTRITIKMETPVDVRVSF' A
#
# COMPACT_ATOMS: atom_id res chain seq x y z
N MET A 1 -12.59 -11.56 0.62
CA MET A 1 -11.76 -10.36 0.57
C MET A 1 -10.67 -10.57 1.59
N GLN A 2 -9.47 -10.85 1.09
CA GLN A 2 -8.28 -10.91 1.90
C GLN A 2 -7.78 -9.47 2.06
N PHE A 3 -7.00 -9.23 3.11
CA PHE A 3 -6.34 -7.95 3.27
C PHE A 3 -5.02 -8.15 3.99
N ILE A 4 -4.08 -7.25 3.70
CA ILE A 4 -2.82 -7.15 4.43
C ILE A 4 -2.79 -5.75 5.05
N ASP A 5 -2.60 -5.71 6.36
CA ASP A 5 -2.33 -4.46 7.08
C ASP A 5 -0.82 -4.19 7.01
N PHE A 6 -0.45 -3.09 6.36
CA PHE A 6 0.90 -2.56 6.35
C PHE A 6 0.99 -1.40 7.32
N ASN A 7 1.84 -1.54 8.32
CA ASN A 7 2.16 -0.42 9.19
C ASN A 7 3.22 0.47 8.51
N LYS A 8 3.39 1.70 9.02
CA LYS A 8 4.43 2.64 8.58
C LYS A 8 5.85 2.07 8.53
N GLU A 9 6.14 1.01 9.30
CA GLU A 9 7.45 0.33 9.32
C GLU A 9 7.71 -0.56 8.11
N HIS A 10 6.67 -0.98 7.38
CA HIS A 10 6.82 -1.76 6.16
C HIS A 10 7.17 -0.90 4.94
N PHE A 11 7.09 0.43 5.09
CA PHE A 11 7.42 1.36 4.03
C PHE A 11 8.92 1.50 3.88
N THR A 12 9.38 1.26 2.66
CA THR A 12 10.74 1.61 2.26
C THR A 12 10.74 3.05 1.78
N ARG A 13 11.72 3.84 2.24
CA ARG A 13 11.89 5.20 1.75
C ARG A 13 12.48 5.16 0.34
N ASP A 14 11.82 5.81 -0.59
CA ASP A 14 12.32 6.00 -1.95
C ASP A 14 13.31 7.18 -1.96
N GLU A 15 14.60 6.92 -2.16
CA GLU A 15 15.60 8.00 -2.20
C GLU A 15 15.52 8.83 -3.49
N GLU A 16 14.91 8.33 -4.56
CA GLU A 16 14.78 9.04 -5.84
C GLU A 16 13.69 10.11 -5.81
N THR A 17 12.52 9.78 -5.25
CA THR A 17 11.36 10.67 -5.16
C THR A 17 11.21 11.33 -3.79
N GLY A 18 11.93 10.85 -2.77
CA GLY A 18 11.79 11.28 -1.39
C GLY A 18 10.53 10.76 -0.69
N GLY A 19 9.70 9.97 -1.39
CA GLY A 19 8.49 9.35 -0.86
C GLY A 19 8.74 8.01 -0.19
N TYR A 20 7.67 7.25 -0.01
CA TYR A 20 7.66 5.94 0.62
C TYR A 20 6.93 4.94 -0.26
N PHE A 21 7.38 3.70 -0.25
CA PHE A 21 6.78 2.65 -1.05
C PHE A 21 6.74 1.28 -0.36
N ILE A 22 5.78 0.46 -0.77
CA ILE A 22 5.67 -0.95 -0.39
C ILE A 22 5.64 -1.76 -1.67
N GLU A 23 6.48 -2.78 -1.74
CA GLU A 23 6.43 -3.77 -2.81
C GLU A 23 5.73 -5.03 -2.30
N ILE A 24 4.64 -5.41 -2.96
CA ILE A 24 3.87 -6.60 -2.62
C ILE A 24 4.00 -7.57 -3.80
N PRO A 25 4.57 -8.76 -3.62
CA PRO A 25 4.61 -9.74 -4.70
C PRO A 25 3.19 -10.15 -5.09
N LYS A 26 2.91 -10.25 -6.39
CA LYS A 26 1.60 -10.71 -6.89
C LYS A 26 1.29 -12.18 -6.59
N ASP A 27 2.24 -12.90 -6.01
CA ASP A 27 2.02 -14.24 -5.47
C ASP A 27 1.19 -14.18 -4.17
N GLU A 28 1.31 -13.08 -3.40
CA GLU A 28 0.61 -12.86 -2.12
C GLU A 28 -0.76 -12.19 -2.32
N VAL A 29 -0.95 -11.47 -3.43
CA VAL A 29 -2.17 -10.71 -3.74
C VAL A 29 -2.81 -11.22 -5.02
N ASP A 30 -4.08 -11.63 -4.94
CA ASP A 30 -4.83 -12.09 -6.10
C ASP A 30 -4.88 -10.96 -7.16
N PHE A 31 -4.61 -11.29 -8.42
CA PHE A 31 -4.57 -10.32 -9.52
C PHE A 31 -5.94 -9.63 -9.66
N GLY A 32 -6.10 -8.42 -9.11
CA GLY A 32 -7.42 -7.79 -9.06
C GLY A 32 -7.48 -6.36 -8.50
N ASP A 33 -8.70 -5.96 -8.14
CA ASP A 33 -9.12 -4.63 -7.70
C ASP A 33 -8.50 -4.28 -6.33
N ILE A 34 -7.22 -3.93 -6.32
CA ILE A 34 -6.52 -3.57 -5.09
C ILE A 34 -7.08 -2.27 -4.53
N LYS A 35 -7.52 -2.31 -3.29
CA LYS A 35 -8.00 -1.14 -2.55
C LYS A 35 -7.06 -0.83 -1.40
N VAL A 36 -6.44 0.34 -1.46
CA VAL A 36 -5.62 0.87 -0.37
C VAL A 36 -6.49 1.80 0.47
N GLN A 37 -6.56 1.51 1.76
CA GLN A 37 -7.27 2.34 2.72
C GLN A 37 -6.32 2.72 3.85
N GLU A 38 -6.17 4.01 4.12
CA GLU A 38 -5.42 4.46 5.28
C GLU A 38 -6.26 4.32 6.56
N LYS A 39 -5.60 3.93 7.64
CA LYS A 39 -6.19 3.91 8.97
C LYS A 39 -6.07 5.32 9.57
N LYS A 40 -7.22 5.95 9.81
CA LYS A 40 -7.31 7.23 10.52
C LYS A 40 -7.15 7.02 12.02
N GLU A 41 -6.80 8.09 12.72
CA GLU A 41 -6.68 8.11 14.19
C GLU A 41 -7.97 7.70 14.91
N ASP A 42 -9.13 7.94 14.27
CA ASP A 42 -10.47 7.56 14.76
C ASP A 42 -10.73 6.03 14.65
N GLY A 43 -9.77 5.26 14.13
CA GLY A 43 -9.87 3.81 13.94
C GLY A 43 -10.64 3.39 12.68
N THR A 44 -11.07 4.35 11.86
CA THR A 44 -11.74 4.10 10.57
C THR A 44 -10.73 3.97 9.43
N TYR A 45 -11.10 3.21 8.40
CA TYR A 45 -10.30 3.01 7.19
C TYR A 45 -10.91 3.79 6.03
N THR A 46 -10.21 4.79 5.52
CA THR A 46 -10.68 5.60 4.39
C THR A 46 -9.85 5.32 3.15
N ALA A 47 -10.45 5.38 1.96
CA ALA A 47 -9.67 5.37 0.73
C ALA A 47 -8.62 6.50 0.80
N THR A 48 -7.40 6.19 0.41
CA THR A 48 -6.29 7.13 0.44
C THR A 48 -5.75 7.32 -0.97
N ASP A 49 -5.23 8.50 -1.25
CA ASP A 49 -4.65 8.83 -2.55
C ASP A 49 -3.22 8.26 -2.54
N CYS A 50 -3.05 7.09 -3.15
CA CYS A 50 -1.77 6.41 -3.27
C CYS A 50 -1.56 6.01 -4.72
N GLU A 51 -0.31 6.06 -5.16
CA GLU A 51 0.03 5.64 -6.51
C GLU A 51 0.29 4.14 -6.51
N LEU A 52 -0.58 3.40 -7.20
CA LEU A 52 -0.44 1.96 -7.40
C LEU A 52 0.24 1.70 -8.74
N ILE A 53 1.44 1.13 -8.68
CA ILE A 53 2.19 0.70 -9.84
C ILE A 53 2.05 -0.81 -9.94
N ASP A 54 1.25 -1.24 -10.91
CA ASP A 54 1.09 -2.65 -11.24
C ASP A 54 2.24 -3.11 -12.14
N GLU A 55 3.15 -3.94 -11.60
CA GLU A 55 4.22 -4.56 -12.37
C GLU A 55 3.88 -6.03 -12.69
N THR A 56 4.62 -6.66 -13.59
CA THR A 56 4.35 -8.04 -14.01
C THR A 56 4.36 -9.04 -12.84
N THR A 57 5.20 -8.82 -11.83
CA THR A 57 5.43 -9.78 -10.73
C THR A 57 5.13 -9.23 -9.34
N ARG A 58 4.93 -7.93 -9.20
CA ARG A 58 4.70 -7.24 -7.93
C ARG A 58 3.80 -6.03 -8.14
N ILE A 59 3.28 -5.50 -7.05
CA ILE A 59 2.54 -4.25 -7.02
C ILE A 59 3.26 -3.33 -6.06
N THR A 60 3.59 -2.15 -6.56
CA THR A 60 4.33 -1.14 -5.81
C THR A 60 3.36 -0.04 -5.43
N ILE A 61 3.12 0.11 -4.13
CA ILE A 61 2.26 1.16 -3.57
C ILE A 61 3.17 2.31 -3.15
N LYS A 62 3.02 3.48 -3.75
CA LYS A 62 3.77 4.69 -3.40
C LYS A 62 2.89 5.70 -2.69
N MET A 63 3.45 6.36 -1.69
CA MET A 63 2.83 7.45 -0.95
C MET A 63 3.84 8.45 -0.41
N GLU A 64 3.39 9.66 -0.16
CA GLU A 64 4.25 10.75 0.31
C GLU A 64 4.64 10.58 1.79
N THR A 65 3.75 9.99 2.60
CA THR A 65 3.98 9.77 4.03
C THR A 65 3.67 8.33 4.43
N PRO A 66 4.50 7.71 5.28
CA PRO A 66 4.28 6.33 5.70
C PRO A 66 3.22 6.33 6.78
N VAL A 67 2.07 5.74 6.47
CA VAL A 67 0.92 5.62 7.39
C VAL A 67 0.46 4.18 7.45
N ASP A 68 -0.30 3.83 8.48
CA ASP A 68 -0.87 2.50 8.58
C ASP A 68 -1.94 2.34 7.51
N VAL A 69 -1.72 1.46 6.53
CA VAL A 69 -2.64 1.21 5.41
C VAL A 69 -3.08 -0.24 5.39
N ARG A 70 -4.32 -0.45 4.97
CA ARG A 70 -4.89 -1.75 4.68
C ARG A 70 -5.04 -1.90 3.19
N VAL A 71 -4.40 -2.91 2.64
CA VAL A 71 -4.48 -3.28 1.24
C VAL A 71 -5.41 -4.46 1.13
N SER A 72 -6.56 -4.27 0.49
CA SER A 72 -7.56 -5.32 0.28
C SER A 72 -7.52 -5.82 -1.16
N PHE A 73 -7.61 -7.14 -1.34
CA PHE A 73 -7.61 -7.85 -2.62
C PHE A 73 -8.50 -9.10 -2.58
#